data_AF-A0A2Z4AG37-F1
#
_entry.id   AF-A0A2Z4AG37-F1
#
_cell.length_a   1.000
_cell.length_b   1.000
_cell.length_c   1.000
_cell.angle_alpha   90.00
_cell.angle_beta   90.00
_cell.angle_gamma   90.00
#
_symmetry.space_group_name_H-M   'P 1'
#
loop_
_entity.id
_entity.type
_entity.pdbx_description
1 polymer ?
#
loop_
_entity_poly.entity_id
_entity_poly.type
_entity_poly.pdbx_seq_one_letter_code
_entity_poly.pdbx_strand_id
1 'polypeptide(L)'
;MSELKGKPILTQADHDHFLDYGYIIVPNVVSPEKIAAILPVLEKNNGKRSDLSEIQDCESERLVTAIQELFGFDLGILCKESGRDMVRHYEPDAEWGNLPAHVDDAYPTIMPNGWAIGCFLFLTRVNSGGGAFIYYPGSLWRNRSIMECNWQSAKDAVALPNTSGPPVECLASPGDAILFHHLMSHRGSPNLNDPNATRHAILSRWRPKVRLSPGLKPFEEMTTIEKSNSARFAATRSNRKLPLESERNDCISTLLREGFDNLASMRSYAILHFDGSSHILYCQNDRNGVSNNSIRHMFTEDLTRWQHRPDLSIGANNVRTLQLHQYGLQIILAVTLNNCTTLLYSSLDLESWELIAEVEDSMTATPWFTYFKYASQVAKGLTLFSVSSECPDKITCSWGENWEETDEWSEYSIAARSPKGQEIFDVTVAAQYSDRDCAFVADLSTNGGISTHPYYALTKDTGNAGERLKPLPFSGNSHPRCIRILNRSQNYWMVSYLQHSQEGHEKLFWGTIDWLKNPPTLVQLNNPEDLDQARALVGFL
;
A
#
# COMPACT_ATOMS: atom_id res chain seq x y z
N MET A 1 -9.15 25.20 -14.77
CA MET A 1 -7.91 25.67 -14.14
C MET A 1 -6.84 25.77 -15.21
N SER A 2 -6.56 26.99 -15.68
CA SER A 2 -5.50 27.31 -16.64
C SER A 2 -4.12 26.97 -16.08
N GLU A 3 -3.17 26.63 -16.95
CA GLU A 3 -1.75 26.41 -16.61
C GLU A 3 -1.13 27.69 -16.03
N LEU A 4 -1.26 27.88 -14.72
CA LEU A 4 -0.41 28.80 -13.98
C LEU A 4 1.00 28.18 -13.96
N LYS A 5 1.86 28.59 -14.91
CA LYS A 5 3.31 28.45 -14.75
C LYS A 5 3.76 29.51 -13.75
N GLY A 6 3.53 29.24 -12.47
CA GLY A 6 3.90 30.14 -11.38
C GLY A 6 5.40 30.39 -11.34
N LYS A 7 5.81 31.59 -10.89
CA LYS A 7 7.21 31.83 -10.54
C LYS A 7 7.53 31.05 -9.25
N PRO A 8 8.70 30.40 -9.15
CA PRO A 8 9.16 29.79 -7.90
C PRO A 8 9.02 30.76 -6.72
N ILE A 9 8.48 30.27 -5.60
CA ILE A 9 8.32 31.02 -4.35
C ILE A 9 9.04 30.36 -3.17
N LEU A 10 9.45 29.10 -3.30
CA LEU A 10 10.25 28.41 -2.31
C LEU A 10 11.73 28.72 -2.55
N THR A 11 12.49 28.77 -1.47
CA THR A 11 13.95 28.90 -1.52
C THR A 11 14.58 27.51 -1.63
N GLN A 12 15.85 27.44 -2.04
CA GLN A 12 16.60 26.18 -2.00
C GLN A 12 16.63 25.58 -0.59
N ALA A 13 16.69 26.42 0.46
CA ALA A 13 16.66 25.96 1.84
C ALA A 13 15.33 25.29 2.20
N ASP A 14 14.20 25.73 1.63
CA ASP A 14 12.90 25.08 1.83
C ASP A 14 12.89 23.69 1.20
N HIS A 15 13.44 23.56 -0.01
CA HIS A 15 13.58 22.25 -0.68
C HIS A 15 14.47 21.29 0.11
N ASP A 16 15.62 21.76 0.57
CA ASP A 16 16.54 20.96 1.37
C ASP A 16 15.91 20.57 2.71
N HIS A 17 15.18 21.50 3.35
CA HIS A 17 14.45 21.22 4.58
C HIS A 17 13.34 20.18 4.39
N PHE A 18 12.59 20.25 3.29
CA PHE A 18 11.60 19.22 2.95
C PHE A 18 12.26 17.85 2.76
N LEU A 19 13.40 17.79 2.07
CA LEU A 19 14.14 16.55 1.88
C LEU A 19 14.70 16.02 3.19
N ASP A 20 15.16 16.88 4.10
CA ASP A 20 15.73 16.45 5.37
C ASP A 20 14.68 15.99 6.37
N TYR A 21 13.57 16.72 6.46
CA TYR A 21 12.63 16.59 7.57
C TYR A 21 11.21 16.18 7.16
N GLY A 22 10.88 16.28 5.87
CA GLY A 22 9.60 15.84 5.32
C GLY A 22 8.49 16.87 5.42
N TYR A 23 8.81 18.13 5.73
CA TYR A 23 7.84 19.21 5.76
C TYR A 23 8.48 20.55 5.44
N ILE A 24 7.64 21.56 5.15
CA ILE A 24 7.97 22.98 5.16
C ILE A 24 6.79 23.79 5.68
N ILE A 25 7.05 25.01 6.16
CA ILE A 25 6.02 25.97 6.54
C ILE A 25 5.99 27.09 5.50
N VAL A 26 4.82 27.30 4.90
CA VAL A 26 4.60 28.39 3.94
C VAL A 26 3.78 29.47 4.64
N PRO A 27 4.38 30.62 4.97
CA PRO A 27 3.70 31.65 5.73
C PRO A 27 2.71 32.44 4.85
N ASN A 28 1.65 32.94 5.49
CA ASN A 28 0.67 33.86 4.92
C ASN A 28 0.13 33.41 3.54
N VAL A 29 -0.22 32.13 3.41
CA VAL A 29 -0.85 31.62 2.18
C VAL A 29 -2.28 32.12 2.02
N VAL A 30 -3.01 32.41 3.11
CA VAL A 30 -4.36 33.00 3.05
C VAL A 30 -4.39 34.32 3.80
N SER A 31 -5.05 35.33 3.23
CA SER A 31 -5.10 36.67 3.81
C SER A 31 -6.05 36.74 5.01
N PRO A 32 -5.84 37.68 5.96
CA PRO A 32 -6.73 37.87 7.11
C PRO A 32 -8.20 38.11 6.71
N GLU A 33 -8.46 38.80 5.60
CA GLU A 33 -9.81 39.11 5.13
C GLU A 33 -10.57 37.85 4.70
N LYS A 34 -9.88 36.95 3.99
CA LYS A 34 -10.45 35.66 3.60
C LYS A 34 -10.73 34.77 4.82
N ILE A 35 -9.80 34.77 5.78
CA ILE A 35 -9.97 34.04 7.05
C ILE A 35 -11.20 34.58 7.82
N ALA A 36 -11.31 35.90 7.95
CA ALA A 36 -12.43 36.53 8.63
C ALA A 36 -13.79 36.24 7.95
N ALA A 37 -13.80 36.04 6.63
CA ALA A 37 -15.00 35.68 5.88
C ALA A 37 -15.42 34.21 6.08
N ILE A 38 -14.46 33.28 6.15
CA ILE A 38 -14.77 31.83 6.21
C ILE A 38 -15.01 31.32 7.64
N LEU A 39 -14.33 31.87 8.65
CA LEU A 39 -14.41 31.36 10.03
C LEU A 39 -15.85 31.28 10.58
N PRO A 40 -16.72 32.30 10.44
CA PRO A 40 -18.09 32.22 10.93
C PRO A 40 -18.92 31.09 10.30
N VAL A 41 -18.62 30.74 9.04
CA VAL A 41 -19.28 29.63 8.33
C VAL A 41 -18.84 28.29 8.91
N LEU A 42 -17.54 28.13 9.19
CA LEU A 42 -16.98 26.92 9.79
C LEU A 42 -17.47 26.70 11.22
N GLU A 43 -17.47 27.75 12.03
CA GLU A 43 -17.97 27.73 13.42
C GLU A 43 -19.45 27.28 13.46
N LYS A 44 -20.27 27.78 12.54
CA LYS A 44 -21.69 27.37 12.44
C LYS A 44 -21.87 25.89 12.06
N ASN A 45 -20.94 25.34 11.28
CA ASN A 45 -21.00 23.95 10.81
C ASN A 45 -20.39 22.94 11.81
N ASN A 46 -19.69 23.42 12.85
CA ASN A 46 -19.13 22.63 13.95
C ASN A 46 -18.37 21.37 13.49
N GLY A 47 -17.46 21.51 12.53
CA GLY A 47 -16.62 20.40 12.03
C GLY A 47 -17.36 19.32 11.24
N LYS A 48 -18.64 19.51 10.88
CA LYS A 48 -19.33 18.62 9.94
C LYS A 48 -18.63 18.66 8.57
N ARG A 49 -18.43 17.48 7.97
CA ARG A 49 -17.98 17.37 6.56
C ARG A 49 -18.95 18.18 5.71
N SER A 50 -18.49 19.31 5.23
CA SER A 50 -19.25 20.17 4.36
C SER A 50 -18.32 20.45 3.19
N ASP A 51 -18.75 20.04 2.00
CA ASP A 51 -18.17 20.46 0.73
C ASP A 51 -18.48 21.94 0.55
N LEU A 52 -17.89 22.77 1.42
CA LEU A 52 -18.04 24.21 1.37
C LEU A 52 -17.17 24.69 0.23
N SER A 53 -17.82 25.26 -0.79
CA SER A 53 -17.17 26.10 -1.80
C SER A 53 -16.19 27.10 -1.17
N GLU A 54 -16.49 27.57 0.03
CA GLU A 54 -15.72 28.53 0.81
C GLU A 54 -14.34 27.97 1.21
N ILE A 55 -14.22 26.66 1.46
CA ILE A 55 -12.90 26.03 1.72
C ILE A 55 -12.03 26.08 0.45
N GLN A 56 -12.63 25.99 -0.73
CA GLN A 56 -11.90 26.09 -1.99
C GLN A 56 -11.32 27.51 -2.20
N ASP A 57 -11.96 28.55 -1.66
CA ASP A 57 -11.45 29.93 -1.72
C ASP A 57 -10.14 30.14 -0.92
N CYS A 58 -9.82 29.20 -0.03
CA CYS A 58 -8.56 29.14 0.72
C CYS A 58 -7.41 28.50 -0.07
N GLU A 59 -7.66 27.87 -1.23
CA GLU A 59 -6.63 27.38 -2.15
C GLU A 59 -6.00 28.56 -2.92
N SER A 60 -5.20 29.36 -2.21
CA SER A 60 -4.57 30.55 -2.80
C SER A 60 -3.52 30.21 -3.85
N GLU A 61 -3.26 31.16 -4.75
CA GLU A 61 -2.18 31.05 -5.74
C GLU A 61 -0.83 30.74 -5.09
N ARG A 62 -0.53 31.35 -3.93
CA ARG A 62 0.71 31.10 -3.18
C ARG A 62 0.79 29.64 -2.71
N LEU A 63 -0.29 29.10 -2.12
CA LEU A 63 -0.32 27.70 -1.68
C LEU A 63 -0.16 26.74 -2.86
N VAL A 64 -0.94 26.94 -3.92
CA VAL A 64 -0.92 26.11 -5.12
C VAL A 64 0.47 26.16 -5.77
N THR A 65 1.10 27.33 -5.85
CA THR A 65 2.44 27.48 -6.42
C THR A 65 3.49 26.72 -5.61
N ALA A 66 3.50 26.83 -4.28
CA ALA A 66 4.43 26.06 -3.43
C ALA A 66 4.28 24.54 -3.65
N ILE A 67 3.04 24.05 -3.72
CA ILE A 67 2.77 22.63 -3.95
C ILE A 67 3.23 22.20 -5.35
N GLN A 68 2.89 22.98 -6.38
CA GLN A 68 3.36 22.73 -7.76
C GLN A 68 4.88 22.73 -7.85
N GLU A 69 5.56 23.62 -7.14
CA GLU A 69 7.02 23.71 -7.11
C GLU A 69 7.66 22.46 -6.48
N LEU A 70 7.10 21.94 -5.39
CA LEU A 70 7.54 20.66 -4.79
C LEU A 70 7.34 19.46 -5.73
N PHE A 71 6.22 19.44 -6.46
CA PHE A 71 5.92 18.40 -7.45
C PHE A 71 6.73 18.55 -8.74
N GLY A 72 7.09 19.78 -9.12
CA GLY A 72 7.48 20.17 -10.47
C GLY A 72 6.29 20.70 -11.27
N PHE A 73 6.43 21.89 -11.84
CA PHE A 73 5.35 22.61 -12.53
C PHE A 73 4.72 21.83 -13.69
N ASP A 74 5.49 20.98 -14.37
CA ASP A 74 5.04 20.24 -15.55
C ASP A 74 4.19 18.99 -15.22
N LEU A 75 4.19 18.50 -13.97
CA LEU A 75 3.43 17.30 -13.62
C LEU A 75 1.93 17.57 -13.47
N GLY A 76 1.56 18.83 -13.23
CA GLY A 76 0.22 19.23 -12.80
C GLY A 76 -0.17 18.61 -11.46
N ILE A 77 -1.11 19.23 -10.75
CA ILE A 77 -1.55 18.76 -9.43
C ILE A 77 -3.07 18.65 -9.34
N LEU A 78 -3.52 17.81 -8.40
CA LEU A 78 -4.92 17.62 -8.02
C LEU A 78 -5.03 17.58 -6.50
N CYS A 79 -6.03 18.28 -5.95
CA CYS A 79 -6.46 18.14 -4.56
C CYS A 79 -7.39 16.92 -4.45
N LYS A 80 -7.04 15.97 -3.58
CA LYS A 80 -7.78 14.73 -3.30
C LYS A 80 -8.67 14.98 -2.07
N GLU A 81 -9.99 14.95 -2.29
CA GLU A 81 -11.02 15.34 -1.32
C GLU A 81 -10.91 16.85 -1.00
N SER A 82 -11.96 17.63 -1.34
CA SER A 82 -12.08 19.05 -0.97
C SER A 82 -11.71 19.22 0.51
N GLY A 83 -10.89 20.21 0.84
CA GLY A 83 -10.31 20.35 2.16
C GLY A 83 -11.31 20.16 3.30
N ARG A 84 -10.89 19.52 4.39
CA ARG A 84 -11.73 19.26 5.57
C ARG A 84 -11.34 20.18 6.71
N ASP A 85 -12.30 20.87 7.33
CA ASP A 85 -12.05 21.55 8.59
C ASP A 85 -11.81 20.54 9.72
N MET A 86 -10.69 20.74 10.42
CA MET A 86 -10.18 19.89 11.48
C MET A 86 -10.28 20.63 12.81
N VAL A 87 -11.50 20.90 13.28
CA VAL A 87 -11.75 21.67 14.50
C VAL A 87 -11.13 21.04 15.78
N ARG A 88 -10.65 21.89 16.70
CA ARG A 88 -10.33 21.52 18.09
C ARG A 88 -10.91 22.53 19.07
N HIS A 89 -11.87 22.07 19.85
CA HIS A 89 -12.44 22.82 20.97
C HIS A 89 -11.54 22.73 22.19
N TYR A 90 -11.71 23.67 23.12
CA TYR A 90 -11.05 23.63 24.42
C TYR A 90 -11.50 22.40 25.23
N GLU A 91 -10.54 21.57 25.62
CA GLU A 91 -10.71 20.29 26.31
C GLU A 91 -9.67 20.19 27.44
N PRO A 92 -9.79 20.98 28.53
CA PRO A 92 -8.74 21.10 29.56
C PRO A 92 -8.44 19.79 30.29
N ASP A 93 -9.41 18.87 30.33
CA ASP A 93 -9.30 17.58 31.00
C ASP A 93 -8.80 16.47 30.06
N ALA A 94 -8.52 16.77 28.79
CA ALA A 94 -7.99 15.79 27.85
C ALA A 94 -6.49 15.50 28.10
N GLU A 95 -6.07 14.28 27.77
CA GLU A 95 -4.68 13.87 27.90
C GLU A 95 -3.87 14.24 26.62
N TRP A 96 -2.80 15.02 26.79
CA TRP A 96 -1.95 15.51 25.68
C TRP A 96 -1.33 14.41 24.81
N GLY A 97 -1.07 13.23 25.40
CA GLY A 97 -0.20 12.20 24.84
C GLY A 97 -0.89 11.02 24.17
N ASN A 98 -2.21 10.91 24.21
CA ASN A 98 -2.89 9.62 24.02
C ASN A 98 -2.98 9.12 22.58
N LEU A 99 -2.80 10.00 21.60
CA LEU A 99 -2.85 9.57 20.20
C LEU A 99 -1.46 9.10 19.76
N PRO A 100 -1.30 7.85 19.28
CA PRO A 100 -0.05 7.44 18.67
C PRO A 100 0.24 8.25 17.41
N ALA A 101 1.52 8.34 17.05
CA ALA A 101 1.89 8.84 15.74
C ALA A 101 1.33 7.91 14.65
N HIS A 102 1.00 8.46 13.49
CA HIS A 102 0.54 7.68 12.35
C HIS A 102 1.00 8.33 11.04
N VAL A 103 0.88 7.55 9.95
CA VAL A 103 0.81 8.06 8.58
C VAL A 103 -0.63 7.98 8.10
N ASP A 104 -0.99 8.89 7.19
CA ASP A 104 -2.38 9.15 6.82
C ASP A 104 -2.98 8.08 5.88
N ASP A 105 -2.14 7.37 5.12
CA ASP A 105 -2.57 6.29 4.21
C ASP A 105 -2.92 5.02 4.99
N ALA A 106 -4.02 4.37 4.62
CA ALA A 106 -4.47 3.13 5.23
C ALA A 106 -3.54 1.96 4.89
N TYR A 107 -3.15 1.90 3.62
CA TYR A 107 -2.20 0.92 3.09
C TYR A 107 -1.01 1.68 2.52
N PRO A 108 -0.09 2.18 3.38
CA PRO A 108 1.01 2.99 2.92
C PRO A 108 2.00 2.13 2.10
N THR A 109 2.71 2.78 1.18
CA THR A 109 3.77 2.20 0.36
C THR A 109 4.95 3.15 0.30
N ILE A 110 6.11 2.66 -0.12
CA ILE A 110 7.30 3.50 -0.31
C ILE A 110 7.02 4.63 -1.30
N MET A 111 6.33 4.30 -2.40
CA MET A 111 5.88 5.26 -3.39
C MET A 111 4.46 5.76 -3.05
N PRO A 112 4.16 7.05 -3.26
CA PRO A 112 2.82 7.59 -3.06
C PRO A 112 1.79 6.81 -3.87
N ASN A 113 0.69 6.42 -3.23
CA ASN A 113 -0.44 5.75 -3.89
C ASN A 113 -1.54 6.77 -4.25
N GLY A 114 -2.22 7.31 -3.23
CA GLY A 114 -3.34 8.23 -3.43
C GLY A 114 -2.96 9.72 -3.45
N TRP A 115 -1.93 10.10 -2.72
CA TRP A 115 -1.45 11.47 -2.52
C TRP A 115 0.00 11.45 -2.04
N ALA A 116 0.73 12.55 -2.24
CA ALA A 116 2.14 12.64 -1.86
C ALA A 116 2.45 13.79 -0.90
N ILE A 117 1.64 14.86 -0.92
CA ILE A 117 1.78 16.03 -0.05
C ILE A 117 0.48 16.28 0.70
N GLY A 118 0.55 16.27 2.02
CA GLY A 118 -0.52 16.74 2.90
C GLY A 118 -0.33 18.23 3.20
N CYS A 119 -1.43 18.93 3.43
CA CYS A 119 -1.41 20.35 3.78
C CYS A 119 -2.36 20.59 4.95
N PHE A 120 -1.84 21.17 6.03
CA PHE A 120 -2.65 21.79 7.08
C PHE A 120 -2.53 23.31 6.95
N LEU A 121 -3.61 23.95 6.53
CA LEU A 121 -3.75 25.41 6.50
C LEU A 121 -4.42 25.88 7.80
N PHE A 122 -3.74 26.69 8.60
CA PHE A 122 -4.27 27.18 9.87
C PHE A 122 -5.09 28.45 9.66
N LEU A 123 -6.35 28.44 10.11
CA LEU A 123 -7.25 29.61 10.03
C LEU A 123 -7.28 30.42 11.32
N THR A 124 -6.72 29.87 12.38
CA THR A 124 -6.64 30.47 13.71
C THR A 124 -5.22 30.32 14.21
N ARG A 125 -4.83 31.15 15.18
CA ARG A 125 -3.51 31.05 15.79
C ARG A 125 -3.40 29.73 16.55
N VAL A 126 -2.30 29.03 16.38
CA VAL A 126 -1.98 27.83 17.14
C VAL A 126 -0.93 28.17 18.19
N ASN A 127 -1.39 28.29 19.43
CA ASN A 127 -0.53 28.43 20.60
C ASN A 127 -0.07 27.06 21.10
N SER A 128 0.97 27.02 21.93
CA SER A 128 1.40 25.76 22.54
C SER A 128 0.32 25.24 23.50
N GLY A 129 -0.04 23.97 23.35
CA GLY A 129 -1.19 23.41 24.05
C GLY A 129 -2.52 23.67 23.35
N GLY A 130 -2.54 24.36 22.20
CA GLY A 130 -3.75 24.88 21.54
C GLY A 130 -4.38 23.94 20.50
N GLY A 131 -4.17 22.63 20.59
CA GLY A 131 -4.71 21.66 19.64
C GLY A 131 -3.96 21.59 18.31
N ALA A 132 -2.63 21.71 18.36
CA ALA A 132 -1.74 21.75 17.21
C ALA A 132 -1.69 20.45 16.39
N PHE A 133 -1.09 20.58 15.21
CA PHE A 133 -0.54 19.46 14.45
C PHE A 133 0.82 19.11 15.05
N ILE A 134 0.98 17.89 15.57
CA ILE A 134 2.24 17.39 16.11
C ILE A 134 2.90 16.54 15.02
N TYR A 135 4.13 16.88 14.65
CA TYR A 135 4.88 16.17 13.63
C TYR A 135 6.22 15.70 14.15
N TYR A 136 6.85 14.80 13.40
CA TYR A 136 8.09 14.17 13.81
C TYR A 136 9.16 14.40 12.72
N PRO A 137 10.02 15.42 12.85
CA PRO A 137 11.01 15.75 11.83
C PRO A 137 11.87 14.56 11.42
N GLY A 138 12.00 14.35 10.11
CA GLY A 138 12.80 13.27 9.53
C GLY A 138 12.20 11.87 9.68
N SER A 139 10.99 11.74 10.23
CA SER A 139 10.29 10.46 10.35
C SER A 139 10.06 9.78 8.99
N LEU A 140 9.95 10.56 7.91
CA LEU A 140 9.84 10.02 6.55
C LEU A 140 10.95 9.01 6.23
N TRP A 141 12.19 9.26 6.68
CA TRP A 141 13.35 8.42 6.38
C TRP A 141 13.39 7.18 7.28
N ARG A 142 12.94 7.32 8.54
CA ARG A 142 12.80 6.18 9.45
C ARG A 142 11.70 5.24 8.97
N ASN A 143 10.55 5.80 8.60
CA ASN A 143 9.41 5.06 8.05
C ASN A 143 9.78 4.39 6.73
N ARG A 144 10.51 5.09 5.85
CA ARG A 144 11.05 4.51 4.63
C ARG A 144 11.98 3.33 4.90
N SER A 145 12.92 3.46 5.83
CA SER A 145 13.82 2.36 6.19
C SER A 145 13.06 1.15 6.74
N ILE A 146 11.99 1.37 7.51
CA ILE A 146 11.11 0.28 7.97
C ILE A 146 10.41 -0.36 6.78
N MET A 147 9.91 0.44 5.84
CA MET A 147 9.21 -0.09 4.65
C MET A 147 10.12 -0.84 3.68
N GLU A 148 11.38 -0.41 3.56
CA GLU A 148 12.41 -1.14 2.80
C GLU A 148 12.66 -2.52 3.39
N CYS A 149 12.43 -2.74 4.69
CA CYS A 149 12.47 -4.07 5.29
C CYS A 149 11.11 -4.78 5.21
N ASN A 150 10.04 -4.11 5.65
CA ASN A 150 8.71 -4.66 5.93
C ASN A 150 7.61 -3.63 5.60
N TRP A 151 7.31 -3.39 4.32
CA TRP A 151 6.39 -2.31 3.92
C TRP A 151 4.96 -2.45 4.47
N GLN A 152 4.49 -3.67 4.70
CA GLN A 152 3.14 -3.93 5.24
C GLN A 152 3.05 -3.61 6.74
N SER A 153 4.17 -3.67 7.47
CA SER A 153 4.25 -3.38 8.92
C SER A 153 4.25 -1.90 9.28
N ALA A 154 4.49 -1.03 8.29
CA ALA A 154 4.93 0.33 8.56
C ALA A 154 3.92 1.16 9.35
N LYS A 155 2.62 0.88 9.22
CA LYS A 155 1.58 1.61 9.93
C LYS A 155 1.63 1.41 11.44
N ASP A 156 1.85 0.18 11.89
CA ASP A 156 1.96 -0.14 13.31
C ASP A 156 3.34 0.25 13.83
N ALA A 157 4.38 0.05 13.00
CA ALA A 157 5.72 0.45 13.36
C ALA A 157 5.80 1.96 13.62
N VAL A 158 5.12 2.82 12.85
CA VAL A 158 5.05 4.27 13.04
C VAL A 158 4.45 4.67 14.39
N ALA A 159 3.51 3.89 14.91
CA ALA A 159 2.87 4.18 16.20
C ALA A 159 3.84 4.03 17.39
N LEU A 160 4.96 3.31 17.21
CA LEU A 160 5.95 3.09 18.24
C LEU A 160 6.81 4.36 18.47
N PRO A 161 7.03 4.80 19.73
CA PRO A 161 7.79 6.02 20.01
C PRO A 161 9.23 6.02 19.47
N ASN A 162 9.88 4.85 19.45
CA ASN A 162 11.27 4.68 19.00
C ASN A 162 11.44 4.82 17.48
N THR A 163 10.39 4.63 16.68
CA THR A 163 10.46 4.73 15.21
C THR A 163 10.14 6.14 14.74
N SER A 164 9.15 6.80 15.34
CA SER A 164 8.73 8.14 14.93
C SER A 164 9.72 9.22 15.33
N GLY A 165 10.47 9.07 16.43
CA GLY A 165 11.43 10.06 16.92
C GLY A 165 10.79 11.13 17.82
N PRO A 166 11.47 12.26 18.10
CA PRO A 166 10.94 13.28 18.99
C PRO A 166 9.82 14.10 18.31
N PRO A 167 8.67 14.33 18.98
CA PRO A 167 7.59 15.14 18.45
C PRO A 167 7.91 16.65 18.53
N VAL A 168 7.37 17.41 17.57
CA VAL A 168 7.40 18.88 17.53
C VAL A 168 5.98 19.40 17.36
N GLU A 169 5.63 20.41 18.14
CA GLU A 169 4.36 21.11 18.02
C GLU A 169 4.41 22.16 16.90
N CYS A 170 3.49 22.08 15.94
CA CYS A 170 3.36 23.08 14.89
C CYS A 170 2.63 24.31 15.41
N LEU A 171 3.39 25.32 15.85
CA LEU A 171 2.87 26.65 16.13
C LEU A 171 2.74 27.44 14.83
N ALA A 172 1.62 28.14 14.65
CA ALA A 172 1.28 28.79 13.40
C ALA A 172 0.46 30.06 13.62
N SER A 173 0.69 31.06 12.76
CA SER A 173 -0.20 32.21 12.65
C SER A 173 -1.39 31.90 11.73
N PRO A 174 -2.52 32.61 11.87
CA PRO A 174 -3.61 32.50 10.90
C PRO A 174 -3.10 32.77 9.48
N GLY A 175 -3.40 31.87 8.56
CA GLY A 175 -2.99 31.94 7.16
C GLY A 175 -1.70 31.19 6.84
N ASP A 176 -0.99 30.64 7.83
CA ASP A 176 0.17 29.78 7.58
C ASP A 176 -0.27 28.36 7.17
N ALA A 177 0.53 27.69 6.34
CA ALA A 177 0.33 26.29 6.01
C ALA A 177 1.58 25.46 6.29
N ILE A 178 1.40 24.25 6.83
CA ILE A 178 2.43 23.21 6.82
C ILE A 178 2.16 22.25 5.66
N LEU A 179 3.13 22.10 4.78
CA LEU A 179 3.15 21.08 3.73
C LEU A 179 4.01 19.92 4.20
N PHE A 180 3.51 18.70 4.12
CA PHE A 180 4.22 17.53 4.64
C PHE A 180 4.14 16.31 3.72
N HIS A 181 5.17 15.48 3.79
CA HIS A 181 5.31 14.26 3.02
C HIS A 181 4.33 13.18 3.46
N HIS A 182 3.85 12.34 2.53
CA HIS A 182 2.88 11.29 2.85
C HIS A 182 3.36 10.23 3.87
N LEU A 183 4.68 10.02 3.95
CA LEU A 183 5.31 9.16 4.95
C LEU A 183 5.70 9.88 6.25
N MET A 184 5.40 11.16 6.41
CA MET A 184 5.75 11.86 7.65
C MET A 184 4.82 11.41 8.78
N SER A 185 5.40 10.90 9.86
CA SER A 185 4.65 10.61 11.08
C SER A 185 4.09 11.90 11.66
N HIS A 186 2.84 11.85 12.11
CA HIS A 186 2.18 12.97 12.76
C HIS A 186 1.02 12.51 13.65
N ARG A 187 0.46 13.44 14.42
CA ARG A 187 -0.78 13.29 15.18
C ARG A 187 -1.42 14.65 15.44
N GLY A 188 -2.70 14.68 15.80
CA GLY A 188 -3.30 15.87 16.39
C GLY A 188 -3.08 15.91 17.90
N SER A 189 -3.09 17.10 18.51
CA SER A 189 -3.23 17.25 19.96
C SER A 189 -4.61 17.81 20.33
N PRO A 190 -5.05 17.64 21.59
CA PRO A 190 -6.20 18.38 22.14
C PRO A 190 -5.84 19.85 22.38
N ASN A 191 -6.84 20.73 22.47
CA ASN A 191 -6.63 22.11 22.90
C ASN A 191 -6.84 22.22 24.42
N LEU A 192 -5.74 22.23 25.18
CA LEU A 192 -5.76 22.25 26.65
C LEU A 192 -5.67 23.66 27.24
N ASN A 193 -5.17 24.63 26.47
CA ASN A 193 -4.68 25.90 27.03
C ASN A 193 -5.35 27.16 26.46
N ASP A 194 -6.29 27.03 25.52
CA ASP A 194 -6.98 28.18 24.93
C ASP A 194 -8.50 28.11 25.13
N PRO A 195 -9.03 28.56 26.28
CA PRO A 195 -10.46 28.51 26.60
C PRO A 195 -11.32 29.43 25.73
N ASN A 196 -10.69 30.41 25.05
CA ASN A 196 -11.40 31.44 24.30
C ASN A 196 -11.24 31.27 22.79
N ALA A 197 -10.46 30.30 22.31
CA ALA A 197 -10.27 30.06 20.89
C ALA A 197 -10.52 28.59 20.52
N THR A 198 -11.36 28.38 19.52
CA THR A 198 -11.45 27.10 18.81
C THR A 198 -10.39 27.09 17.72
N ARG A 199 -9.57 26.04 17.64
CA ARG A 199 -8.57 25.92 16.59
C ARG A 199 -9.21 25.34 15.32
N HIS A 200 -9.22 26.14 14.26
CA HIS A 200 -9.61 25.73 12.91
C HIS A 200 -8.38 25.55 12.01
N ALA A 201 -8.35 24.44 11.27
CA ALA A 201 -7.38 24.21 10.22
C ALA A 201 -7.98 23.34 9.12
N ILE A 202 -7.64 23.63 7.87
CA ILE A 202 -8.09 22.86 6.71
C ILE A 202 -7.03 21.82 6.37
N LEU A 203 -7.41 20.54 6.43
CA LEU A 203 -6.60 19.44 5.89
C LEU A 203 -6.96 19.22 4.42
N SER A 204 -5.97 19.29 3.54
CA SER A 204 -6.07 18.88 2.14
C SER A 204 -4.94 17.92 1.77
N ARG A 205 -5.17 17.04 0.80
CA ARG A 205 -4.18 16.07 0.32
C ARG A 205 -3.97 16.27 -1.17
N TRP A 206 -2.73 16.34 -1.61
CA TRP A 206 -2.36 16.72 -2.97
C TRP A 206 -1.57 15.61 -3.66
N ARG A 207 -1.83 15.45 -4.96
CA ARG A 207 -1.19 14.44 -5.80
C ARG A 207 -0.83 15.02 -7.17
N PRO A 208 0.16 14.45 -7.87
CA PRO A 208 0.41 14.81 -9.25
C PRO A 208 -0.68 14.22 -10.17
N LYS A 209 -0.91 14.83 -11.34
CA LYS A 209 -1.81 14.26 -12.35
C LYS A 209 -1.24 13.01 -13.00
N VAL A 210 0.08 12.88 -12.98
CA VAL A 210 0.84 11.76 -13.52
C VAL A 210 1.46 10.94 -12.39
N ARG A 211 1.69 9.65 -12.62
CA ARG A 211 2.39 8.78 -11.69
C ARG A 211 3.83 9.28 -11.51
N LEU A 212 4.31 9.36 -10.27
CA LEU A 212 5.72 9.62 -9.98
C LEU A 212 6.57 8.40 -10.33
N SER A 213 7.68 8.62 -11.02
CA SER A 213 8.66 7.57 -11.36
C SER A 213 10.09 8.09 -11.14
N PRO A 214 10.50 8.29 -9.88
CA PRO A 214 11.76 8.95 -9.58
C PRO A 214 12.98 8.13 -10.04
N GLY A 215 12.89 6.80 -10.10
CA GLY A 215 14.05 5.96 -10.45
C GLY A 215 14.58 6.17 -11.87
N LEU A 216 13.74 6.69 -12.79
CA LEU A 216 14.07 6.84 -14.22
C LEU A 216 14.72 8.18 -14.59
N LYS A 217 14.77 9.15 -13.66
CA LYS A 217 15.29 10.49 -13.95
C LYS A 217 16.75 10.66 -13.48
N PRO A 218 17.57 11.49 -14.15
CA PRO A 218 18.79 12.02 -13.56
C PRO A 218 18.49 12.75 -12.24
N PHE A 219 19.42 12.74 -11.28
CA PHE A 219 19.18 13.29 -9.93
C PHE A 219 18.90 14.79 -9.96
N GLU A 220 19.57 15.50 -10.85
CA GLU A 220 19.46 16.93 -11.12
C GLU A 220 18.11 17.31 -11.73
N GLU A 221 17.45 16.37 -12.41
CA GLU A 221 16.13 16.55 -13.03
C GLU A 221 14.97 16.14 -12.12
N MET A 222 15.25 15.42 -11.01
CA MET A 222 14.23 15.03 -10.06
C MET A 222 13.72 16.26 -9.29
N THR A 223 12.40 16.36 -9.20
CA THR A 223 11.73 17.34 -8.35
C THR A 223 11.89 16.98 -6.87
N THR A 224 11.45 17.86 -5.96
CA THR A 224 11.63 17.61 -4.52
C THR A 224 10.86 16.39 -4.06
N ILE A 225 9.62 16.24 -4.51
CA ILE A 225 8.81 15.06 -4.18
C ILE A 225 9.37 13.78 -4.82
N GLU A 226 9.99 13.88 -6.00
CA GLU A 226 10.63 12.72 -6.64
C GLU A 226 11.85 12.30 -5.85
N LYS A 227 12.71 13.24 -5.43
CA LYS A 227 13.87 12.97 -4.56
C LYS A 227 13.45 12.36 -3.22
N SER A 228 12.44 12.91 -2.56
CA SER A 228 11.98 12.39 -1.25
C SER A 228 11.41 10.96 -1.33
N ASN A 229 10.94 10.55 -2.50
CA ASN A 229 10.41 9.19 -2.75
C ASN A 229 11.41 8.26 -3.46
N SER A 230 12.57 8.78 -3.88
CA SER A 230 13.57 8.04 -4.63
C SER A 230 14.39 7.12 -3.73
N ALA A 231 14.38 5.81 -4.03
CA ALA A 231 15.29 4.86 -3.39
C ALA A 231 16.76 5.19 -3.68
N ARG A 232 17.06 5.70 -4.89
CA ARG A 232 18.40 6.21 -5.24
C ARG A 232 18.83 7.33 -4.30
N PHE A 233 17.95 8.30 -4.04
CA PHE A 233 18.25 9.41 -3.15
C PHE A 233 18.43 8.94 -1.70
N ALA A 234 17.56 8.04 -1.23
CA ALA A 234 17.64 7.47 0.12
C ALA A 234 18.99 6.75 0.36
N ALA A 235 19.45 5.96 -0.61
CA ALA A 235 20.74 5.28 -0.52
C ALA A 235 21.91 6.27 -0.50
N THR A 236 21.92 7.28 -1.38
CA THR A 236 22.93 8.34 -1.38
C THR A 236 22.97 9.07 -0.03
N ARG A 237 21.81 9.44 0.52
CA ARG A 237 21.69 10.13 1.81
C ARG A 237 22.24 9.30 2.96
N SER A 238 21.99 7.99 2.95
CA SER A 238 22.42 7.06 3.99
C SER A 238 23.84 6.52 3.78
N ASN A 239 24.54 6.98 2.74
CA ASN A 239 25.83 6.45 2.29
C ASN A 239 25.79 4.91 2.12
N ARG A 240 24.63 4.38 1.72
CA ARG A 240 24.44 2.96 1.41
C ARG A 240 24.77 2.75 -0.06
N LYS A 241 25.44 1.64 -0.35
CA LYS A 241 25.57 1.18 -1.73
C LYS A 241 24.18 0.79 -2.22
N LEU A 242 23.75 1.37 -3.34
CA LEU A 242 22.54 0.90 -3.99
C LEU A 242 22.70 -0.59 -4.33
N PRO A 243 21.63 -1.38 -4.21
CA PRO A 243 21.58 -2.70 -4.82
C PRO A 243 22.02 -2.56 -6.28
N LEU A 244 22.89 -3.48 -6.71
CA LEU A 244 23.45 -3.45 -8.06
C LEU A 244 22.28 -3.44 -9.05
N GLU A 245 22.36 -2.59 -10.09
CA GLU A 245 21.50 -2.74 -11.27
C GLU A 245 21.46 -4.21 -11.67
N SER A 246 20.30 -4.67 -12.11
CA SER A 246 20.16 -6.06 -12.52
C SER A 246 21.25 -6.39 -13.53
N GLU A 247 21.97 -7.50 -13.32
CA GLU A 247 23.08 -7.85 -14.19
C GLU A 247 22.59 -7.98 -15.63
N ARG A 248 23.11 -7.13 -16.51
CA ARG A 248 22.74 -7.11 -17.94
C ARG A 248 23.51 -8.18 -18.68
N ASN A 249 23.07 -9.42 -18.52
CA ASN A 249 23.63 -10.56 -19.23
C ASN A 249 22.51 -11.43 -19.83
N ASP A 250 22.87 -12.22 -20.86
CA ASP A 250 21.92 -13.06 -21.58
C ASP A 250 21.24 -14.12 -20.69
N CYS A 251 21.89 -14.51 -19.60
CA CYS A 251 21.34 -15.48 -18.65
C CYS A 251 20.15 -14.90 -17.88
N ILE A 252 20.24 -13.68 -17.36
CA ILE A 252 19.12 -13.02 -16.66
C ILE A 252 17.97 -12.74 -17.63
N SER A 253 18.26 -12.22 -18.83
CA SER A 253 17.24 -12.01 -19.86
C SER A 253 16.51 -13.30 -20.25
N THR A 254 17.25 -14.41 -20.33
CA THR A 254 16.66 -15.73 -20.60
C THR A 254 15.78 -16.18 -19.44
N LEU A 255 16.26 -16.05 -18.20
CA LEU A 255 15.50 -16.38 -16.99
C LEU A 255 14.20 -15.56 -16.86
N LEU A 256 14.22 -14.26 -17.15
CA LEU A 256 13.01 -13.42 -17.09
C LEU A 256 12.00 -13.76 -18.20
N ARG A 257 12.48 -14.13 -19.38
CA ARG A 257 11.64 -14.52 -20.52
C ARG A 257 11.06 -15.93 -20.37
N GLU A 258 11.83 -16.86 -19.81
CA GLU A 258 11.55 -18.31 -19.83
C GLU A 258 11.14 -18.87 -18.46
N GLY A 259 11.26 -18.06 -17.40
CA GLY A 259 10.89 -18.38 -16.04
C GLY A 259 12.03 -19.01 -15.23
N PHE A 260 11.82 -19.14 -13.93
CA PHE A 260 12.83 -19.64 -12.98
C PHE A 260 12.89 -21.17 -12.95
N ASP A 261 13.94 -21.77 -13.54
CA ASP A 261 14.11 -23.23 -13.61
C ASP A 261 14.27 -23.90 -12.24
N ASN A 262 14.98 -23.25 -11.32
CA ASN A 262 15.15 -23.72 -9.94
C ASN A 262 13.83 -23.69 -9.13
N LEU A 263 12.80 -23.03 -9.67
CA LEU A 263 11.45 -22.93 -9.14
C LEU A 263 10.43 -23.67 -10.03
N ALA A 264 10.88 -24.63 -10.84
CA ALA A 264 10.00 -25.40 -11.70
C ALA A 264 9.09 -26.36 -10.91
N SER A 265 7.94 -26.69 -11.51
CA SER A 265 6.91 -27.58 -10.97
C SER A 265 6.26 -27.08 -9.68
N MET A 266 6.22 -25.77 -9.46
CA MET A 266 5.39 -25.16 -8.40
C MET A 266 3.92 -25.48 -8.65
N ARG A 267 3.21 -25.95 -7.62
CA ARG A 267 1.75 -26.14 -7.64
C ARG A 267 1.03 -24.91 -7.11
N SER A 268 1.57 -24.35 -6.04
CA SER A 268 1.14 -23.09 -5.44
C SER A 268 2.31 -22.45 -4.71
N TYR A 269 2.21 -21.14 -4.51
CA TYR A 269 3.19 -20.36 -3.80
C TYR A 269 2.55 -19.13 -3.17
N ALA A 270 3.24 -18.58 -2.18
CA ALA A 270 2.99 -17.26 -1.65
C ALA A 270 4.30 -16.47 -1.61
N ILE A 271 4.20 -15.15 -1.66
CA ILE A 271 5.34 -14.23 -1.67
C ILE A 271 5.09 -13.09 -0.69
N LEU A 272 6.14 -12.67 0.00
CA LEU A 272 6.12 -11.51 0.88
C LEU A 272 7.49 -10.83 0.85
N HIS A 273 7.51 -9.50 0.86
CA HIS A 273 8.73 -8.76 1.16
C HIS A 273 8.86 -8.59 2.66
N PHE A 274 9.92 -9.18 3.23
CA PHE A 274 10.18 -9.20 4.66
C PHE A 274 11.68 -9.16 4.93
N ASP A 275 12.09 -8.46 5.98
CA ASP A 275 13.50 -8.28 6.39
C ASP A 275 14.42 -7.84 5.23
N GLY A 276 13.90 -7.01 4.33
CA GLY A 276 14.65 -6.48 3.19
C GLY A 276 14.83 -7.46 2.03
N SER A 277 14.20 -8.64 2.08
CA SER A 277 14.23 -9.66 1.03
C SER A 277 12.84 -10.06 0.56
N SER A 278 12.75 -10.50 -0.69
CA SER A 278 11.56 -11.19 -1.19
C SER A 278 11.63 -12.66 -0.80
N HIS A 279 10.66 -13.13 -0.02
CA HIS A 279 10.54 -14.53 0.39
C HIS A 279 9.44 -15.22 -0.39
N ILE A 280 9.72 -16.42 -0.90
CA ILE A 280 8.73 -17.32 -1.48
C ILE A 280 8.61 -18.58 -0.64
N LEU A 281 7.36 -18.90 -0.32
CA LEU A 281 6.95 -20.18 0.24
C LEU A 281 6.21 -20.94 -0.85
N TYR A 282 6.60 -22.18 -1.15
CA TYR A 282 5.99 -22.91 -2.25
C TYR A 282 5.92 -24.42 -2.02
N CYS A 283 4.93 -25.04 -2.67
CA CYS A 283 4.81 -26.49 -2.76
C CYS A 283 5.05 -26.93 -4.21
N GLN A 284 5.68 -28.09 -4.38
CA GLN A 284 5.94 -28.67 -5.70
C GLN A 284 4.96 -29.81 -6.00
N ASN A 285 4.75 -30.07 -7.28
CA ASN A 285 4.14 -31.32 -7.74
C ASN A 285 5.09 -32.50 -7.48
N ASP A 286 4.53 -33.65 -7.13
CA ASP A 286 5.29 -34.87 -6.88
C ASP A 286 6.05 -35.30 -8.14
N ARG A 287 7.36 -35.03 -8.15
CA ARG A 287 8.26 -35.62 -9.14
C ARG A 287 8.58 -37.03 -8.66
N ASN A 288 8.08 -38.04 -9.38
CA ASN A 288 8.35 -39.47 -9.18
C ASN A 288 7.62 -40.14 -8.00
N GLY A 289 6.45 -39.65 -7.59
CA GLY A 289 5.58 -40.34 -6.62
C GLY A 289 6.10 -40.35 -5.17
N VAL A 290 7.17 -39.59 -4.87
CA VAL A 290 7.54 -39.25 -3.50
C VAL A 290 6.76 -37.99 -3.16
N SER A 291 5.76 -38.12 -2.27
CA SER A 291 4.96 -37.00 -1.80
C SER A 291 5.87 -36.03 -1.05
N ASN A 292 6.31 -34.96 -1.71
CA ASN A 292 7.14 -33.95 -1.06
C ASN A 292 6.20 -32.95 -0.38
N ASN A 293 5.66 -33.34 0.76
CA ASN A 293 4.69 -32.55 1.55
C ASN A 293 5.33 -31.36 2.27
N SER A 294 6.59 -31.05 2.01
CA SER A 294 7.28 -29.88 2.57
C SER A 294 6.87 -28.61 1.82
N ILE A 295 6.56 -27.55 2.57
CA ILE A 295 6.55 -26.19 2.01
C ILE A 295 7.99 -25.68 2.02
N ARG A 296 8.52 -25.44 0.82
CA ARG A 296 9.90 -24.97 0.63
C ARG A 296 9.98 -23.47 0.82
N HIS A 297 11.11 -23.01 1.35
CA HIS A 297 11.38 -21.59 1.58
C HIS A 297 12.59 -21.13 0.78
N MET A 298 12.39 -20.10 -0.03
CA MET A 298 13.48 -19.42 -0.70
C MET A 298 13.37 -17.91 -0.51
N PHE A 299 14.49 -17.22 -0.62
CA PHE A 299 14.53 -15.76 -0.57
C PHE A 299 15.47 -15.18 -1.62
N THR A 300 15.28 -13.91 -1.96
CA THR A 300 16.11 -13.16 -2.89
C THR A 300 16.15 -11.68 -2.52
N GLU A 301 17.32 -11.08 -2.70
CA GLU A 301 17.54 -9.63 -2.55
C GLU A 301 17.45 -8.90 -3.90
N ASP A 302 17.59 -9.62 -5.02
CA ASP A 302 17.70 -9.04 -6.37
C ASP A 302 16.61 -9.50 -7.35
N LEU A 303 15.68 -10.34 -6.88
CA LEU A 303 14.58 -10.93 -7.66
C LEU A 303 15.00 -11.88 -8.78
N THR A 304 16.29 -12.19 -8.90
CA THR A 304 16.84 -13.04 -9.97
C THR A 304 17.59 -14.26 -9.43
N ARG A 305 18.14 -14.17 -8.22
CA ARG A 305 18.91 -15.22 -7.56
C ARG A 305 18.23 -15.63 -6.27
N TRP A 306 17.76 -16.88 -6.25
CA TRP A 306 17.05 -17.44 -5.10
C TRP A 306 17.97 -18.32 -4.27
N GLN A 307 17.98 -18.08 -2.97
CA GLN A 307 18.71 -18.85 -1.98
C GLN A 307 17.73 -19.68 -1.15
N HIS A 308 18.13 -20.90 -0.82
CA HIS A 308 17.31 -21.83 -0.05
C HIS A 308 17.42 -21.52 1.46
N ARG A 309 16.30 -21.57 2.17
CA ARG A 309 16.21 -21.59 3.63
C ARG A 309 15.62 -22.93 4.10
N PRO A 310 15.77 -23.31 5.37
CA PRO A 310 15.13 -24.53 5.88
C PRO A 310 13.65 -24.58 5.50
N ASP A 311 13.20 -25.75 5.03
CA ASP A 311 11.78 -25.96 4.70
C ASP A 311 10.91 -25.78 5.95
N LEU A 312 9.68 -25.31 5.74
CA LEU A 312 8.75 -25.10 6.83
C LEU A 312 8.34 -26.46 7.42
N SER A 313 8.56 -26.60 8.73
CA SER A 313 8.19 -27.80 9.49
C SER A 313 6.73 -27.72 9.96
N ILE A 314 5.81 -27.47 9.03
CA ILE A 314 4.37 -27.40 9.32
C ILE A 314 3.65 -28.66 8.82
N GLY A 315 2.64 -29.12 9.56
CA GLY A 315 1.92 -30.39 9.32
C GLY A 315 0.96 -30.39 8.12
N ALA A 316 1.31 -29.73 7.02
CA ALA A 316 0.43 -29.51 5.88
C ALA A 316 0.76 -30.45 4.71
N ASN A 317 -0.02 -31.53 4.57
CA ASN A 317 0.08 -32.43 3.41
C ASN A 317 -0.96 -32.03 2.35
N ASN A 318 -0.67 -32.26 1.06
CA ASN A 318 -1.62 -32.00 -0.04
C ASN A 318 -2.09 -30.53 -0.18
N VAL A 319 -1.16 -29.59 -0.03
CA VAL A 319 -1.41 -28.14 -0.15
C VAL A 319 -1.98 -27.76 -1.53
N ARG A 320 -3.19 -27.22 -1.57
CA ARG A 320 -3.87 -26.69 -2.75
C ARG A 320 -3.44 -25.26 -3.08
N THR A 321 -3.56 -24.34 -2.13
CA THR A 321 -3.17 -22.93 -2.28
C THR A 321 -2.35 -22.43 -1.10
N LEU A 322 -1.51 -21.42 -1.35
CA LEU A 322 -0.74 -20.69 -0.35
C LEU A 322 -1.01 -19.19 -0.51
N GLN A 323 -1.30 -18.53 0.59
CA GLN A 323 -1.46 -17.06 0.67
C GLN A 323 -0.70 -16.55 1.88
N LEU A 324 0.05 -15.45 1.69
CA LEU A 324 0.92 -14.89 2.72
C LEU A 324 0.65 -13.39 2.82
N HIS A 325 0.40 -12.92 4.03
CA HIS A 325 0.13 -11.52 4.30
C HIS A 325 0.79 -11.11 5.61
N GLN A 326 1.17 -9.85 5.73
CA GLN A 326 1.67 -9.28 6.98
C GLN A 326 0.71 -8.19 7.45
N TYR A 327 0.32 -8.27 8.71
CA TYR A 327 -0.39 -7.21 9.42
C TYR A 327 0.43 -6.79 10.65
N GLY A 328 0.79 -5.51 10.70
CA GLY A 328 1.72 -5.04 11.71
C GLY A 328 3.02 -5.83 11.66
N LEU A 329 3.43 -6.37 12.80
CA LEU A 329 4.62 -7.22 12.89
C LEU A 329 4.32 -8.70 12.63
N GLN A 330 3.05 -9.10 12.58
CA GLN A 330 2.62 -10.49 12.46
C GLN A 330 2.45 -10.88 10.99
N ILE A 331 3.00 -12.03 10.64
CA ILE A 331 2.88 -12.66 9.32
C ILE A 331 1.87 -13.78 9.43
N ILE A 332 0.86 -13.77 8.56
CA ILE A 332 -0.15 -14.81 8.47
C ILE A 332 0.03 -15.58 7.16
N LEU A 333 0.26 -16.88 7.27
CA LEU A 333 0.28 -17.82 6.16
C LEU A 333 -1.02 -18.64 6.19
N ALA A 334 -1.83 -18.51 5.15
CA ALA A 334 -2.95 -19.42 4.91
C ALA A 334 -2.50 -20.56 3.99
N VAL A 335 -2.66 -21.78 4.49
CA VAL A 335 -2.33 -23.02 3.78
C VAL A 335 -3.62 -23.79 3.55
N THR A 336 -4.16 -23.69 2.34
CA THR A 336 -5.37 -24.44 1.97
C THR A 336 -4.98 -25.81 1.45
N LEU A 337 -5.63 -26.86 1.93
CA LEU A 337 -5.39 -28.25 1.60
C LEU A 337 -6.42 -28.75 0.57
N ASN A 338 -6.12 -29.87 -0.10
CA ASN A 338 -7.02 -30.46 -1.11
C ASN A 338 -8.36 -30.98 -0.54
N ASN A 339 -8.47 -31.19 0.77
CA ASN A 339 -9.71 -31.56 1.45
C ASN A 339 -10.60 -30.34 1.79
N CYS A 340 -10.28 -29.17 1.24
CA CYS A 340 -10.99 -27.91 1.51
C CYS A 340 -10.89 -27.47 2.98
N THR A 341 -9.76 -27.70 3.63
CA THR A 341 -9.42 -27.12 4.93
C THR A 341 -8.36 -26.06 4.73
N THR A 342 -8.52 -24.87 5.31
CA THR A 342 -7.46 -23.87 5.38
C THR A 342 -6.88 -23.77 6.79
N LEU A 343 -5.57 -23.98 6.90
CA LEU A 343 -4.81 -23.80 8.14
C LEU A 343 -4.19 -22.40 8.15
N LEU A 344 -4.45 -21.61 9.18
CA LEU A 344 -3.84 -20.30 9.37
C LEU A 344 -2.65 -20.43 10.33
N TYR A 345 -1.47 -20.03 9.88
CA TYR A 345 -0.27 -19.97 10.69
C TYR A 345 0.19 -18.54 10.92
N SER A 346 0.67 -18.25 12.13
CA SER A 346 1.31 -16.98 12.49
C SER A 346 2.82 -17.14 12.62
N SER A 347 3.56 -16.12 12.21
CA SER A 347 5.00 -15.97 12.42
C SER A 347 5.40 -14.52 12.65
N LEU A 348 6.51 -14.30 13.35
CA LEU A 348 7.14 -12.98 13.49
C LEU A 348 8.46 -12.86 12.70
N ASP A 349 9.00 -13.99 12.23
CA ASP A 349 10.37 -14.09 11.70
C ASP A 349 10.49 -14.97 10.44
N LEU A 350 9.38 -15.56 9.95
CA LEU A 350 9.31 -16.59 8.90
C LEU A 350 10.00 -17.93 9.23
N GLU A 351 10.52 -18.09 10.45
CA GLU A 351 11.23 -19.30 10.90
C GLU A 351 10.35 -20.12 11.85
N SER A 352 9.71 -19.45 12.80
CA SER A 352 8.79 -20.03 13.78
C SER A 352 7.34 -19.84 13.32
N TRP A 353 6.59 -20.93 13.23
CA TRP A 353 5.21 -20.94 12.76
C TRP A 353 4.30 -21.61 13.77
N GLU A 354 3.27 -20.89 14.21
CA GLU A 354 2.24 -21.38 15.12
C GLU A 354 0.92 -21.52 14.37
N LEU A 355 0.27 -22.69 14.45
CA LEU A 355 -1.08 -22.86 13.94
C LEU A 355 -2.04 -22.12 14.87
N ILE A 356 -2.75 -21.11 14.36
CA ILE A 356 -3.67 -20.27 15.14
C ILE A 356 -5.13 -20.57 14.86
N ALA A 357 -5.47 -21.10 13.67
CA ALA A 357 -6.85 -21.40 13.30
C ALA A 357 -6.96 -22.42 12.17
N GLU A 358 -8.13 -23.08 12.12
CA GLU A 358 -8.54 -23.99 11.07
C GLU A 358 -9.91 -23.56 10.51
N VAL A 359 -10.00 -23.43 9.19
CA VAL A 359 -11.22 -23.01 8.49
C VAL A 359 -11.68 -24.14 7.59
N GLU A 360 -12.77 -24.79 7.96
CA GLU A 360 -13.42 -25.85 7.17
C GLU A 360 -14.12 -25.28 5.93
N ASP A 361 -14.39 -26.17 4.96
CA ASP A 361 -15.06 -25.83 3.69
C ASP A 361 -14.46 -24.60 2.98
N SER A 362 -13.14 -24.57 2.85
CA SER A 362 -12.37 -23.51 2.22
C SER A 362 -11.53 -24.05 1.08
N MET A 363 -11.88 -23.72 -0.16
CA MET A 363 -11.13 -24.06 -1.37
C MET A 363 -9.89 -23.18 -1.58
N THR A 364 -9.93 -21.96 -1.03
CA THR A 364 -8.81 -21.03 -0.91
C THR A 364 -9.18 -19.98 0.13
N ALA A 365 -8.19 -19.42 0.83
CA ALA A 365 -8.40 -18.29 1.72
C ALA A 365 -7.23 -17.31 1.70
N THR A 366 -7.55 -16.02 1.69
CA THR A 366 -6.58 -14.93 1.67
C THR A 366 -6.76 -14.08 2.92
N PRO A 367 -5.84 -14.15 3.88
CA PRO A 367 -5.87 -13.29 5.05
C PRO A 367 -5.54 -11.86 4.62
N TRP A 368 -6.21 -10.89 5.24
CA TRP A 368 -6.07 -9.48 4.95
C TRP A 368 -6.44 -8.64 6.17
N PHE A 369 -6.13 -7.35 6.15
CA PHE A 369 -6.59 -6.40 7.15
C PHE A 369 -7.41 -5.28 6.55
N THR A 370 -8.60 -5.03 7.09
CA THR A 370 -9.47 -3.93 6.65
C THR A 370 -9.51 -2.83 7.71
N TYR A 371 -8.88 -1.69 7.42
CA TYR A 371 -8.90 -0.54 8.32
C TYR A 371 -10.30 0.05 8.45
N PHE A 372 -10.61 0.56 9.65
CA PHE A 372 -11.91 1.19 9.89
C PHE A 372 -12.13 2.36 8.91
N LYS A 373 -13.27 2.34 8.19
CA LYS A 373 -13.67 3.28 7.11
C LYS A 373 -12.94 3.13 5.76
N TYR A 374 -12.04 2.14 5.62
CA TYR A 374 -11.14 1.96 4.47
C TYR A 374 -10.67 0.48 4.36
N ALA A 375 -11.03 -0.35 3.38
CA ALA A 375 -11.74 -0.15 2.14
C ALA A 375 -13.11 -0.84 2.16
N SER A 376 -13.73 -1.02 3.34
CA SER A 376 -15.07 -1.61 3.46
C SER A 376 -15.96 -0.76 4.38
N GLN A 377 -17.27 -0.78 4.11
CA GLN A 377 -18.28 -0.21 4.99
C GLN A 377 -18.76 -1.19 6.06
N VAL A 378 -18.55 -2.49 5.84
CA VAL A 378 -19.06 -3.56 6.72
C VAL A 378 -17.94 -4.26 7.48
N ALA A 379 -16.83 -4.58 6.81
CA ALA A 379 -15.72 -5.29 7.41
C ALA A 379 -14.74 -4.34 8.11
N LYS A 380 -14.24 -4.74 9.27
CA LYS A 380 -13.24 -4.02 10.06
C LYS A 380 -12.29 -5.01 10.74
N GLY A 381 -11.03 -4.63 10.90
CA GLY A 381 -10.04 -5.45 11.60
C GLY A 381 -9.51 -6.58 10.73
N LEU A 382 -9.38 -7.76 11.32
CA LEU A 382 -8.90 -8.96 10.64
C LEU A 382 -9.98 -9.44 9.67
N THR A 383 -9.59 -9.72 8.42
CA THR A 383 -10.53 -10.13 7.38
C THR A 383 -10.01 -11.34 6.63
N LEU A 384 -10.87 -12.32 6.37
CA LEU A 384 -10.57 -13.51 5.59
C LEU A 384 -11.41 -13.54 4.33
N PHE A 385 -10.75 -13.49 3.17
CA PHE A 385 -11.41 -13.67 1.88
C PHE A 385 -11.34 -15.13 1.47
N SER A 386 -12.44 -15.85 1.54
CA SER A 386 -12.49 -17.30 1.31
C SER A 386 -13.46 -17.69 0.19
N VAL A 387 -13.25 -18.87 -0.37
CA VAL A 387 -14.16 -19.50 -1.34
C VAL A 387 -14.56 -20.86 -0.77
N SER A 388 -15.86 -21.11 -0.64
CA SER A 388 -16.39 -22.38 -0.12
C SER A 388 -16.65 -23.39 -1.23
N SER A 389 -16.54 -24.68 -0.93
CA SER A 389 -16.83 -25.74 -1.92
C SER A 389 -18.31 -25.86 -2.24
N GLU A 390 -19.20 -25.38 -1.37
CA GLU A 390 -20.63 -25.26 -1.63
C GLU A 390 -20.97 -24.07 -2.54
N CYS A 391 -20.14 -23.02 -2.55
CA CYS A 391 -20.33 -21.81 -3.33
C CYS A 391 -19.03 -21.41 -4.06
N PRO A 392 -18.51 -22.26 -4.98
CA PRO A 392 -17.19 -22.05 -5.59
C PRO A 392 -17.15 -20.83 -6.53
N ASP A 393 -18.29 -20.21 -6.82
CA ASP A 393 -18.43 -19.03 -7.66
C ASP A 393 -18.33 -17.70 -6.89
N LYS A 394 -18.12 -17.73 -5.57
CA LYS A 394 -18.19 -16.54 -4.69
C LYS A 394 -16.95 -16.41 -3.83
N ILE A 395 -16.46 -15.18 -3.70
CA ILE A 395 -15.52 -14.79 -2.66
C ILE A 395 -16.34 -14.20 -1.52
N THR A 396 -16.28 -14.86 -0.38
CA THR A 396 -16.87 -14.39 0.88
C THR A 396 -15.81 -13.63 1.67
N CYS A 397 -16.18 -12.50 2.27
CA CYS A 397 -15.38 -11.79 3.24
C CYS A 397 -16.00 -12.02 4.62
N SER A 398 -15.26 -12.68 5.51
CA SER A 398 -15.58 -12.77 6.94
C SER A 398 -14.62 -11.89 7.74
N TRP A 399 -15.00 -11.43 8.92
CA TRP A 399 -14.14 -10.54 9.72
C TRP A 399 -14.36 -10.69 11.23
N GLY A 400 -13.33 -10.32 11.98
CA GLY A 400 -13.35 -10.33 13.45
C GLY A 400 -12.13 -9.66 14.06
N GLU A 401 -11.96 -9.85 15.37
CA GLU A 401 -10.91 -9.19 16.16
C GLU A 401 -9.65 -10.05 16.34
N ASN A 402 -9.82 -11.38 16.42
CA ASN A 402 -8.74 -12.36 16.61
C ASN A 402 -8.80 -13.47 15.55
N TRP A 403 -7.64 -13.93 15.08
CA TRP A 403 -7.56 -15.01 14.08
C TRP A 403 -7.95 -16.36 14.68
N GLU A 404 -7.68 -16.56 15.96
CA GLU A 404 -7.97 -17.78 16.70
C GLU A 404 -9.48 -18.07 16.81
N GLU A 405 -10.32 -17.06 16.56
CA GLU A 405 -11.77 -17.12 16.65
C GLU A 405 -12.44 -17.20 15.25
N THR A 406 -11.68 -17.50 14.19
CA THR A 406 -12.23 -17.47 12.81
C THR A 406 -13.43 -18.39 12.58
N ASP A 407 -13.56 -19.48 13.34
CA ASP A 407 -14.70 -20.39 13.33
C ASP A 407 -15.95 -19.80 14.02
N GLU A 408 -15.76 -18.84 14.93
CA GLU A 408 -16.82 -18.10 15.61
C GLU A 408 -17.30 -16.87 14.82
N TRP A 409 -16.60 -16.47 13.76
CA TRP A 409 -16.96 -15.31 12.94
C TRP A 409 -18.29 -15.54 12.21
N SER A 410 -19.36 -14.97 12.77
CA SER A 410 -20.71 -15.06 12.21
C SER A 410 -21.04 -13.99 11.17
N GLU A 411 -20.25 -12.91 11.13
CA GLU A 411 -20.45 -11.82 10.18
C GLU A 411 -19.67 -12.10 8.88
N TYR A 412 -20.40 -12.10 7.76
CA TYR A 412 -19.81 -12.23 6.44
C TYR A 412 -20.62 -11.53 5.36
N SER A 413 -19.98 -11.23 4.23
CA SER A 413 -20.63 -10.71 3.03
C SER A 413 -19.94 -11.20 1.76
N ILE A 414 -20.56 -10.97 0.60
CA ILE A 414 -20.03 -11.42 -0.68
C ILE A 414 -19.20 -10.30 -1.29
N ALA A 415 -17.88 -10.49 -1.31
CA ALA A 415 -16.93 -9.52 -1.82
C ALA A 415 -16.94 -9.47 -3.36
N ALA A 416 -16.92 -10.63 -4.02
CA ALA A 416 -16.91 -10.72 -5.48
C ALA A 416 -17.48 -12.07 -5.96
N ARG A 417 -17.81 -12.14 -7.26
CA ARG A 417 -18.40 -13.32 -7.89
C ARG A 417 -17.75 -13.63 -9.23
N SER A 418 -17.55 -14.91 -9.52
CA SER A 418 -17.15 -15.35 -10.87
C SER A 418 -18.32 -15.21 -11.86
N PRO A 419 -18.03 -15.23 -13.18
CA PRO A 419 -19.04 -15.51 -14.18
C PRO A 419 -19.72 -16.86 -13.96
N LYS A 420 -20.99 -16.98 -14.38
CA LYS A 420 -21.77 -18.20 -14.21
C LYS A 420 -21.04 -19.42 -14.79
N GLY A 421 -20.93 -20.48 -13.98
CA GLY A 421 -20.31 -21.75 -14.38
C GLY A 421 -18.79 -21.79 -14.30
N GLN A 422 -18.17 -20.81 -13.65
CA GLN A 422 -16.74 -20.79 -13.37
C GLN A 422 -16.50 -20.87 -11.86
N GLU A 423 -15.49 -21.64 -11.47
CA GLU A 423 -15.10 -21.83 -10.07
C GLU A 423 -13.84 -21.02 -9.78
N ILE A 424 -13.80 -20.39 -8.61
CA ILE A 424 -12.66 -19.62 -8.15
C ILE A 424 -11.68 -20.58 -7.48
N PHE A 425 -10.47 -20.64 -8.02
CA PHE A 425 -9.41 -21.53 -7.55
C PHE A 425 -8.48 -20.83 -6.55
N ASP A 426 -8.19 -19.56 -6.79
CA ASP A 426 -7.26 -18.76 -5.99
C ASP A 426 -7.68 -17.28 -6.04
N VAL A 427 -7.39 -16.51 -4.98
CA VAL A 427 -7.77 -15.10 -4.89
C VAL A 427 -6.67 -14.29 -4.23
N THR A 428 -6.40 -13.10 -4.75
CA THR A 428 -5.56 -12.09 -4.11
C THR A 428 -6.29 -10.76 -4.15
N VAL A 429 -6.11 -9.97 -3.10
CA VAL A 429 -6.71 -8.64 -2.96
C VAL A 429 -5.62 -7.65 -2.56
N ALA A 430 -5.71 -6.42 -3.04
CA ALA A 430 -4.94 -5.30 -2.48
C ALA A 430 -5.54 -3.95 -2.85
N ALA A 431 -5.04 -2.90 -2.19
CA ALA A 431 -5.26 -1.52 -2.60
C ALA A 431 -4.66 -1.27 -4.00
N GLN A 432 -5.45 -0.67 -4.89
CA GLN A 432 -5.08 -0.32 -6.26
C GLN A 432 -4.51 1.10 -6.35
N TYR A 433 -5.23 2.06 -5.76
CA TYR A 433 -5.00 3.49 -6.00
C TYR A 433 -5.14 4.34 -4.73
N SER A 434 -6.04 3.95 -3.84
CA SER A 434 -6.31 4.69 -2.62
C SER A 434 -6.64 3.75 -1.48
N ASP A 435 -6.85 4.33 -0.30
CA ASP A 435 -7.35 3.62 0.89
C ASP A 435 -8.73 2.96 0.68
N ARG A 436 -9.44 3.31 -0.39
CA ARG A 436 -10.77 2.76 -0.71
C ARG A 436 -10.79 1.95 -2.00
N ASP A 437 -9.97 2.31 -2.98
CA ASP A 437 -9.98 1.67 -4.28
C ASP A 437 -9.07 0.44 -4.23
N CYS A 438 -9.68 -0.74 -4.21
CA CYS A 438 -9.02 -2.03 -4.17
C CYS A 438 -9.31 -2.83 -5.43
N ALA A 439 -8.46 -3.81 -5.72
CA ALA A 439 -8.71 -4.77 -6.77
C ALA A 439 -8.65 -6.19 -6.21
N PHE A 440 -9.60 -7.02 -6.66
CA PHE A 440 -9.50 -8.46 -6.57
C PHE A 440 -8.86 -8.97 -7.86
N VAL A 441 -7.95 -9.93 -7.73
CA VAL A 441 -7.46 -10.75 -8.83
C VAL A 441 -7.65 -12.20 -8.42
N ALA A 442 -8.39 -12.96 -9.22
CA ALA A 442 -8.74 -14.33 -8.91
C ALA A 442 -8.49 -15.23 -10.11
N ASP A 443 -8.03 -16.45 -9.85
CA ASP A 443 -7.91 -17.49 -10.86
C ASP A 443 -9.21 -18.26 -10.96
N LEU A 444 -9.76 -18.37 -12.16
CA LEU A 444 -11.01 -19.05 -12.42
C LEU A 444 -10.76 -20.26 -13.29
N SER A 445 -11.34 -21.40 -12.92
CA SER A 445 -11.33 -22.60 -13.76
C SER A 445 -12.53 -22.62 -14.70
N THR A 446 -12.28 -22.99 -15.95
CA THR A 446 -13.34 -23.30 -16.93
C THR A 446 -13.26 -24.80 -17.23
N ASN A 447 -14.37 -25.53 -17.08
CA ASN A 447 -14.47 -26.96 -17.42
C ASN A 447 -13.72 -27.94 -16.49
N GLY A 448 -14.03 -27.94 -15.19
CA GLY A 448 -13.59 -29.02 -14.29
C GLY A 448 -12.12 -28.98 -13.89
N GLY A 449 -11.52 -27.78 -13.79
CA GLY A 449 -10.25 -27.58 -13.08
C GLY A 449 -8.95 -27.79 -13.85
N ILE A 450 -8.98 -28.10 -15.16
CA ILE A 450 -7.76 -28.41 -15.92
C ILE A 450 -6.88 -27.17 -16.16
N SER A 451 -7.49 -26.01 -16.43
CA SER A 451 -6.78 -24.75 -16.61
C SER A 451 -7.48 -23.62 -15.87
N THR A 452 -6.69 -22.72 -15.29
CA THR A 452 -7.19 -21.51 -14.65
C THR A 452 -6.70 -20.27 -15.39
N HIS A 453 -7.50 -19.21 -15.36
CA HIS A 453 -7.17 -17.92 -15.97
C HIS A 453 -7.48 -16.79 -14.99
N PRO A 454 -6.70 -15.69 -14.99
CA PRO A 454 -6.94 -14.60 -14.06
C PRO A 454 -8.09 -13.72 -14.52
N TYR A 455 -8.90 -13.33 -13.54
CA TYR A 455 -9.96 -12.35 -13.66
C TYR A 455 -9.76 -11.29 -12.58
N TYR A 456 -10.37 -10.12 -12.76
CA TYR A 456 -10.30 -9.04 -11.79
C TYR A 456 -11.65 -8.35 -11.57
N ALA A 457 -11.78 -7.69 -10.42
CA ALA A 457 -12.84 -6.73 -10.11
C ALA A 457 -12.22 -5.52 -9.39
N LEU A 458 -12.75 -4.32 -9.64
CA LEU A 458 -12.25 -3.08 -9.05
C LEU A 458 -13.33 -2.53 -8.12
N THR A 459 -13.07 -2.55 -6.81
CA THR A 459 -14.09 -2.22 -5.81
C THR A 459 -13.69 -1.03 -4.95
N LYS A 460 -14.72 -0.35 -4.42
CA LYS A 460 -14.60 0.63 -3.33
C LYS A 460 -15.01 0.08 -1.96
N ASP A 461 -15.58 -1.12 -1.95
CA ASP A 461 -15.97 -1.87 -0.76
C ASP A 461 -15.44 -3.31 -0.88
N THR A 462 -14.28 -3.61 -0.26
CA THR A 462 -13.69 -4.95 -0.31
C THR A 462 -14.55 -6.00 0.37
N GLY A 463 -15.28 -5.64 1.42
CA GLY A 463 -16.13 -6.58 2.15
C GLY A 463 -17.41 -6.95 1.41
N ASN A 464 -18.03 -6.01 0.70
CA ASN A 464 -19.40 -6.17 0.19
C ASN A 464 -19.62 -5.66 -1.25
N ALA A 465 -18.61 -5.71 -2.12
CA ALA A 465 -18.78 -5.22 -3.49
C ALA A 465 -19.84 -6.02 -4.28
N GLY A 466 -19.83 -7.35 -4.13
CA GLY A 466 -20.62 -8.27 -4.94
C GLY A 466 -20.31 -8.20 -6.44
N GLU A 467 -19.19 -7.57 -6.83
CA GLU A 467 -18.86 -7.31 -8.23
C GLU A 467 -18.54 -8.60 -8.98
N ARG A 468 -18.89 -8.60 -10.27
CA ARG A 468 -18.54 -9.72 -11.15
C ARG A 468 -17.12 -9.55 -11.67
N LEU A 469 -16.33 -10.60 -11.48
CA LEU A 469 -14.99 -10.76 -12.01
C LEU A 469 -15.04 -10.75 -13.55
N LYS A 470 -14.10 -10.03 -14.17
CA LYS A 470 -13.93 -9.91 -15.63
C LYS A 470 -12.55 -10.44 -16.02
N PRO A 471 -12.37 -11.00 -17.23
CA PRO A 471 -11.06 -11.50 -17.65
C PRO A 471 -10.00 -10.41 -17.51
N LEU A 472 -8.82 -10.78 -16.99
CA LEU A 472 -7.64 -9.90 -16.97
C LEU A 472 -6.82 -10.18 -18.24
N PRO A 473 -6.79 -9.26 -19.22
CA PRO A 473 -5.90 -9.38 -20.37
C PRO A 473 -4.45 -9.60 -19.96
N PHE A 474 -3.74 -10.36 -20.77
CA PHE A 474 -2.34 -10.70 -20.54
C PHE A 474 -1.51 -10.49 -21.81
N SER A 475 -0.28 -10.04 -21.64
CA SER A 475 0.73 -9.91 -22.69
C SER A 475 1.98 -10.71 -22.31
N GLY A 476 2.16 -11.86 -22.97
CA GLY A 476 3.28 -12.79 -22.79
C GLY A 476 3.04 -14.11 -23.54
N ASN A 477 3.86 -15.12 -23.26
CA ASN A 477 3.91 -16.34 -24.10
C ASN A 477 2.81 -17.38 -23.83
N SER A 478 2.34 -17.51 -22.59
CA SER A 478 1.23 -18.42 -22.25
C SER A 478 0.45 -17.90 -21.03
N HIS A 479 -0.72 -18.48 -20.79
CA HIS A 479 -1.66 -17.93 -19.81
C HIS A 479 -1.10 -17.97 -18.37
N PRO A 480 -1.12 -16.84 -17.66
CA PRO A 480 -0.68 -16.76 -16.26
C PRO A 480 -1.73 -17.37 -15.33
N ARG A 481 -1.31 -17.74 -14.13
CA ARG A 481 -2.15 -18.08 -12.97
C ARG A 481 -1.42 -17.78 -11.66
N CYS A 482 -2.13 -17.82 -10.55
CA CYS A 482 -1.67 -17.65 -9.17
C CYS A 482 -0.88 -16.34 -9.04
N ILE A 483 -1.53 -15.24 -9.38
CA ILE A 483 -0.91 -13.91 -9.32
C ILE A 483 -0.71 -13.55 -7.84
N ARG A 484 0.50 -13.11 -7.49
CA ARG A 484 0.81 -12.58 -6.16
C ARG A 484 1.41 -11.19 -6.26
N ILE A 485 1.04 -10.33 -5.34
CA ILE A 485 1.49 -8.94 -5.34
C ILE A 485 2.77 -8.86 -4.53
N LEU A 486 3.86 -8.50 -5.20
CA LEU A 486 5.14 -8.28 -4.53
C LEU A 486 5.14 -6.89 -3.87
N ASN A 487 4.83 -5.86 -4.66
CA ASN A 487 4.78 -4.47 -4.20
C ASN A 487 3.90 -3.61 -5.14
N ARG A 488 3.59 -2.38 -4.73
CA ARG A 488 2.71 -1.49 -5.48
C ARG A 488 3.07 -0.01 -5.33
N SER A 489 2.60 0.77 -6.29
CA SER A 489 2.51 2.23 -6.24
C SER A 489 1.18 2.68 -6.85
N GLN A 490 1.00 3.99 -7.07
CA GLN A 490 -0.21 4.58 -7.63
C GLN A 490 -0.69 3.87 -8.90
N ASN A 491 -1.77 3.09 -8.82
CA ASN A 491 -2.32 2.32 -9.93
C ASN A 491 -1.34 1.35 -10.59
N TYR A 492 -0.31 0.88 -9.89
CA TYR A 492 0.70 0.00 -10.48
C TYR A 492 1.07 -1.10 -9.51
N TRP A 493 0.91 -2.34 -9.94
CA TRP A 493 1.34 -3.50 -9.18
C TRP A 493 2.52 -4.16 -9.87
N MET A 494 3.56 -4.44 -9.10
CA MET A 494 4.57 -5.42 -9.47
C MET A 494 4.16 -6.77 -8.87
N VAL A 495 4.06 -7.78 -9.71
CA VAL A 495 3.50 -9.07 -9.36
C VAL A 495 4.42 -10.21 -9.77
N SER A 496 4.26 -11.36 -9.13
CA SER A 496 4.70 -12.64 -9.65
C SER A 496 3.50 -13.46 -10.09
N TYR A 497 3.72 -14.46 -10.94
CA TYR A 497 2.70 -15.42 -11.34
C TYR A 497 3.33 -16.74 -11.80
N LEU A 498 2.53 -17.80 -11.83
CA LEU A 498 2.90 -19.08 -12.44
C LEU A 498 2.42 -19.15 -13.88
N GLN A 499 3.19 -19.84 -14.72
CA GLN A 499 2.85 -20.08 -16.10
C GLN A 499 3.40 -21.44 -16.53
N HIS A 500 2.65 -22.15 -17.38
CA HIS A 500 3.11 -23.41 -17.96
C HIS A 500 4.20 -23.13 -18.99
N SER A 501 5.39 -23.70 -18.74
CA SER A 501 6.49 -23.72 -19.70
C SER A 501 6.20 -24.67 -20.86
N GLN A 502 6.95 -24.53 -21.95
CA GLN A 502 6.87 -25.42 -23.11
C GLN A 502 7.19 -26.88 -22.77
N GLU A 503 7.96 -27.11 -21.70
CA GLU A 503 8.32 -28.43 -21.20
C GLU A 503 7.23 -29.06 -20.32
N GLY A 504 6.08 -28.40 -20.14
CA GLY A 504 4.96 -28.92 -19.36
C GLY A 504 5.11 -28.75 -17.85
N HIS A 505 6.07 -27.95 -17.38
CA HIS A 505 6.24 -27.61 -15.97
C HIS A 505 5.79 -26.17 -15.69
N GLU A 506 5.17 -25.93 -14.54
CA GLU A 506 4.90 -24.56 -14.07
C GLU A 506 6.20 -23.89 -13.64
N LYS A 507 6.43 -22.66 -14.07
CA LYS A 507 7.56 -21.83 -13.64
C LYS A 507 7.04 -20.49 -13.09
N LEU A 508 7.82 -19.89 -12.20
CA LEU A 508 7.58 -18.54 -11.71
C LEU A 508 8.00 -17.51 -12.78
N PHE A 509 7.26 -16.42 -12.87
CA PHE A 509 7.54 -15.26 -13.72
C PHE A 509 7.26 -13.96 -12.98
N TRP A 510 7.86 -12.88 -13.46
CA TRP A 510 7.56 -11.52 -13.01
C TRP A 510 6.67 -10.81 -14.01
N GLY A 511 5.78 -9.97 -13.50
CA GLY A 511 4.89 -9.17 -14.32
C GLY A 511 4.47 -7.88 -13.64
N THR A 512 3.73 -7.05 -14.38
CA THR A 512 3.17 -5.81 -13.86
C THR A 512 1.73 -5.64 -14.31
N ILE A 513 0.92 -4.98 -13.48
CA ILE A 513 -0.44 -4.57 -13.83
C ILE A 513 -0.52 -3.06 -13.67
N ASP A 514 -0.75 -2.37 -14.77
CA ASP A 514 -1.04 -0.93 -14.76
C ASP A 514 -2.55 -0.71 -14.82
N TRP A 515 -3.11 -0.28 -13.70
CA TRP A 515 -4.55 -0.06 -13.53
C TRP A 515 -5.05 1.24 -14.18
N LEU A 516 -4.17 2.08 -14.71
CA LEU A 516 -4.58 3.22 -15.55
C LEU A 516 -4.92 2.80 -16.98
N LYS A 517 -4.48 1.61 -17.42
CA LYS A 517 -4.84 1.09 -18.75
C LYS A 517 -6.29 0.62 -18.74
N ASN A 518 -6.96 0.76 -19.89
CA ASN A 518 -8.33 0.29 -20.08
C ASN A 518 -8.42 -0.59 -21.34
N PRO A 519 -8.56 -1.92 -21.20
CA PRO A 519 -8.58 -2.67 -19.93
C PRO A 519 -7.19 -2.72 -19.25
N PRO A 520 -7.13 -2.88 -17.92
CA PRO A 520 -5.88 -3.22 -17.24
C PRO A 520 -5.34 -4.53 -17.82
N THR A 521 -4.02 -4.66 -17.93
CA THR A 521 -3.36 -5.80 -18.58
C THR A 521 -2.18 -6.23 -17.73
N LEU A 522 -2.05 -7.54 -17.49
CA LEU A 522 -0.84 -8.13 -16.93
C LEU A 522 0.22 -8.23 -18.03
N VAL A 523 1.37 -7.60 -17.82
CA VAL A 523 2.49 -7.60 -18.78
C VAL A 523 3.68 -8.32 -18.16
N GLN A 524 4.18 -9.35 -18.84
CA GLN A 524 5.41 -10.06 -18.45
C GLN A 524 6.64 -9.15 -18.52
N LEU A 525 7.55 -9.25 -17.56
CA LEU A 525 8.86 -8.60 -17.60
C LEU A 525 9.85 -9.56 -18.27
N ASN A 526 10.44 -9.15 -19.40
CA ASN A 526 11.21 -10.07 -20.25
C ASN A 526 12.72 -9.82 -20.22
N ASN A 527 13.17 -8.72 -19.62
CA ASN A 527 14.57 -8.32 -19.60
C ASN A 527 14.89 -7.51 -18.32
N PRO A 528 16.18 -7.35 -17.98
CA PRO A 528 16.63 -6.58 -16.81
C PRO A 528 16.10 -5.14 -16.78
N GLU A 529 16.02 -4.46 -17.93
CA GLU A 529 15.54 -3.08 -18.00
C GLU A 529 14.05 -2.96 -17.59
N ASP A 530 13.20 -3.88 -18.03
CA ASP A 530 11.80 -3.95 -17.64
C ASP A 530 11.65 -4.19 -16.12
N LEU A 531 12.49 -5.07 -15.57
CA LEU A 531 12.51 -5.38 -14.14
C LEU A 531 12.93 -4.16 -13.31
N ASP A 532 14.03 -3.50 -13.69
CA ASP A 532 14.54 -2.32 -13.00
C ASP A 532 13.55 -1.14 -13.12
N GLN A 533 12.87 -1.00 -14.27
CA GLN A 533 11.79 -0.03 -14.43
C GLN A 533 10.61 -0.32 -13.49
N ALA A 534 10.18 -1.58 -13.38
CA ALA A 534 9.10 -1.96 -12.48
C ALA A 534 9.47 -1.68 -11.01
N ARG A 535 10.67 -2.09 -10.59
CA ARG A 535 11.25 -1.84 -9.25
C ARG A 535 11.29 -0.34 -8.94
N ALA A 536 11.77 0.47 -9.86
CA ALA A 536 11.79 1.93 -9.75
C ALA A 536 10.40 2.54 -9.55
N LEU A 537 9.38 2.02 -10.23
CA LEU A 537 7.99 2.49 -10.14
C LEU A 537 7.32 2.14 -8.81
N VAL A 538 7.65 1.00 -8.21
CA VAL A 538 7.11 0.59 -6.89
C VAL A 538 8.00 1.02 -5.72
N GLY A 539 9.13 1.67 -5.99
CA GLY A 539 10.08 2.15 -4.98
C GLY A 539 10.89 1.05 -4.32
N PHE A 540 10.99 -0.10 -4.97
CA PHE A 540 11.80 -1.23 -4.55
C PHE A 540 13.21 -1.04 -5.13
N LEU A 541 14.24 -1.04 -4.30
CA LEU A 541 15.63 -1.24 -4.74
C LEU A 541 16.26 -2.24 -3.79
#